data_AF-A0A8K0EN47-F1
#
_entry.id   AF-A0A8K0EN47-F1
#
_cell.length_a   1.000
_cell.length_b   1.000
_cell.length_c   1.000
_cell.angle_alpha   90.00
_cell.angle_beta   90.00
_cell.angle_gamma   90.00
#
_symmetry.space_group_name_H-M   'P 1'
#
loop_
_entity.id
_entity.type
_entity.pdbx_description
1 polymer ?
#
loop_
_entity_poly.entity_id
_entity_poly.type
_entity_poly.pdbx_seq_one_letter_code
_entity_poly.pdbx_strand_id
1 'polypeptide(L)'
;MDKKILALSEEGDVDSLTKLLKTLGPNQLEEFIDVRVLRGKGNPTTFLRAVFHGSPCETAEGAAVRVGVYKHVLELLEGGDVSSKMGSELLGFLLMEVEFLPPSAVVDLAQVFVDAVKNGNVTNTKSLDLFSKLLSSLASRETVSYGNGNQMTGAECKSHILNSLCSSRWDSSCVIHLAAVFR
;
A
#
# COMPACT_ATOMS: atom_id res chain seq x y z
N MET A 1 21.09 7.22 9.28
CA MET A 1 19.69 7.04 9.74
C MET A 1 19.20 5.65 9.40
N ASP A 2 19.32 5.23 8.16
CA ASP A 2 18.95 3.90 7.69
C ASP A 2 19.36 2.71 8.60
N LYS A 3 20.66 2.50 8.85
CA LYS A 3 21.14 1.44 9.76
C LYS A 3 20.57 1.54 11.18
N LYS A 4 20.24 2.76 11.63
CA LYS A 4 19.67 3.02 12.95
C LYS A 4 18.20 2.61 13.02
N ILE A 5 17.44 2.76 11.92
CA ILE A 5 16.05 2.27 11.82
C ILE A 5 16.02 0.74 12.00
N LEU A 6 16.92 0.03 11.32
CA LEU A 6 17.04 -1.42 11.43
C LEU A 6 17.43 -1.85 12.85
N ALA A 7 18.48 -1.24 13.42
CA ALA A 7 18.94 -1.54 14.77
C ALA A 7 17.84 -1.33 15.83
N LEU A 8 17.16 -0.19 15.81
CA LEU A 8 16.07 0.11 16.77
C LEU A 8 14.90 -0.87 16.63
N SER A 9 14.62 -1.34 15.41
CA SER A 9 13.58 -2.34 15.19
C SER A 9 13.96 -3.72 15.72
N GLU A 10 15.23 -4.13 15.55
CA GLU A 10 15.77 -5.39 16.09
C GLU A 10 15.84 -5.37 17.62
N GLU A 11 16.16 -4.22 18.21
CA GLU A 11 16.17 -3.99 19.67
C GLU A 11 14.76 -3.92 20.28
N GLY A 12 13.72 -3.77 19.45
CA GLY A 12 12.34 -3.63 19.91
C GLY A 12 12.02 -2.26 20.51
N ASP A 13 12.88 -1.25 20.31
CA ASP A 13 12.67 0.11 20.82
C ASP A 13 11.75 0.91 19.87
N VAL A 14 10.45 0.61 19.95
CA VAL A 14 9.40 1.21 19.13
C VAL A 14 9.29 2.72 19.35
N ASP A 15 9.49 3.19 20.59
CA ASP A 15 9.37 4.62 20.92
C ASP A 15 10.46 5.44 20.24
N SER A 16 11.72 5.01 20.34
CA SER A 16 12.83 5.67 19.66
C SER A 16 12.72 5.54 18.14
N LEU A 17 12.23 4.41 17.65
CA LEU A 17 12.01 4.18 16.22
C LEU A 17 10.93 5.13 15.66
N THR A 18 9.80 5.25 16.35
CA THR A 18 8.71 6.17 15.99
C THR A 18 9.21 7.62 15.96
N LYS A 19 9.99 8.03 17.00
CA LYS A 19 10.60 9.36 17.04
C LYS A 19 11.56 9.58 15.88
N LEU A 20 12.40 8.60 15.55
CA LEU A 20 13.34 8.69 14.44
C LEU A 20 12.62 8.82 13.11
N LEU A 21 11.56 8.05 12.86
CA LEU A 21 10.78 8.13 11.62
C LEU A 21 10.14 9.51 11.44
N LYS A 22 9.68 10.15 12.53
CA LYS A 22 9.14 11.52 12.49
C LYS A 22 10.19 12.59 12.14
N THR A 23 11.48 12.31 12.31
CA THR A 23 12.56 13.24 11.95
C THR A 23 13.01 13.12 10.50
N LEU A 24 12.49 12.14 9.76
CA LEU A 24 12.83 11.97 8.35
C LEU A 24 12.30 13.14 7.52
N GLY A 25 13.10 13.58 6.55
CA GLY A 25 12.67 14.59 5.58
C GLY A 25 11.54 14.10 4.66
N PRO A 26 10.87 15.01 3.92
CA PRO A 26 9.64 14.74 3.18
C PRO A 26 9.70 13.54 2.21
N ASN A 27 10.86 13.25 1.62
CA ASN A 27 11.03 12.11 0.69
C ASN A 27 12.13 11.15 1.15
N GLN A 28 12.69 11.34 2.35
CA GLN A 28 13.87 10.58 2.77
C GLN A 28 13.54 9.09 2.97
N LEU A 29 12.30 8.78 3.35
CA LEU A 29 11.82 7.41 3.45
C LEU A 29 11.75 6.74 2.08
N GLU A 30 11.21 7.44 1.07
CA GLU A 30 11.12 6.98 -0.32
C GLU A 30 12.52 6.70 -0.89
N GLU A 31 13.47 7.63 -0.69
CA GLU A 31 14.87 7.44 -1.10
C GLU A 31 15.50 6.17 -0.50
N PHE A 32 15.20 5.87 0.78
CA PHE A 32 15.70 4.64 1.42
C PHE A 32 15.07 3.38 0.85
N ILE A 33 13.82 3.44 0.40
CA ILE A 33 13.13 2.36 -0.32
C ILE A 33 13.76 2.19 -1.70
N ASP A 34 13.93 3.25 -2.48
CA ASP A 34 14.50 3.23 -3.83
C ASP A 34 15.90 2.62 -3.86
N VAL A 35 16.75 3.02 -2.90
CA VAL A 35 18.12 2.51 -2.79
C VAL A 35 18.14 1.00 -2.57
N ARG A 36 17.14 0.42 -1.90
CA ARG A 36 17.02 -1.03 -1.70
C ARG A 36 16.42 -1.73 -2.90
N VAL A 37 15.31 -1.20 -3.38
CA VAL A 37 14.50 -1.81 -4.44
C VAL A 37 15.21 -1.75 -5.79
N LEU A 38 15.76 -0.58 -6.15
CA LEU A 38 16.34 -0.33 -7.46
C LEU A 38 17.85 -0.57 -7.49
N ARG A 39 18.56 -0.29 -6.38
CA ARG A 39 20.04 -0.38 -6.32
C ARG A 39 20.55 -1.60 -5.56
N GLY A 40 19.66 -2.45 -5.05
CA GLY A 40 20.01 -3.71 -4.38
C GLY A 40 20.78 -3.54 -3.06
N LYS A 41 20.71 -2.37 -2.42
CA LYS A 41 21.47 -2.10 -1.18
C LYS A 41 20.69 -2.55 0.06
N GLY A 42 20.74 -3.84 0.36
CA GLY A 42 20.08 -4.46 1.52
C GLY A 42 18.73 -5.09 1.16
N ASN A 43 18.07 -5.71 2.15
CA ASN A 43 16.76 -6.32 1.93
C ASN A 43 15.64 -5.27 2.13
N PRO A 44 14.78 -5.05 1.11
CA PRO A 44 13.70 -4.09 1.20
C PRO A 44 12.60 -4.51 2.17
N THR A 45 12.18 -5.77 2.18
CA THR A 45 11.10 -6.22 3.09
C THR A 45 11.51 -6.16 4.56
N THR A 46 12.78 -6.41 4.89
CA THR A 46 13.33 -6.18 6.23
C THR A 46 13.22 -4.71 6.64
N PHE A 47 13.55 -3.79 5.73
CA PHE A 47 13.43 -2.36 5.99
C PHE A 47 11.98 -1.91 6.13
N LEU A 48 11.11 -2.34 5.23
CA LEU A 48 9.68 -2.04 5.31
C LEU A 48 9.06 -2.55 6.61
N ARG A 49 9.43 -3.75 7.06
CA ARG A 49 9.03 -4.29 8.36
C ARG A 49 9.49 -3.38 9.51
N ALA A 50 10.72 -2.89 9.48
CA ALA A 50 11.22 -1.95 10.47
C ALA A 50 10.43 -0.64 10.48
N VAL A 51 10.14 -0.08 9.30
CA VAL A 51 9.33 1.14 9.17
C VAL A 51 7.92 0.92 9.73
N PHE A 52 7.29 -0.22 9.42
CA PHE A 52 5.94 -0.54 9.91
C PHE A 52 5.92 -0.78 11.41
N HIS A 53 6.97 -1.38 11.96
CA HIS A 53 7.13 -1.55 13.41
C HIS A 53 7.15 -0.19 14.15
N GLY A 54 7.80 0.82 13.56
CA GLY A 54 7.81 2.20 14.09
C GLY A 54 6.62 3.07 13.67
N SER A 55 5.68 2.53 12.90
CA SER A 55 4.53 3.27 12.35
C SER A 55 3.22 2.53 12.68
N PRO A 56 2.82 2.47 13.97
CA PRO A 56 1.61 1.78 14.39
C PRO A 56 0.34 2.38 13.75
N CYS A 57 -0.57 1.51 13.29
CA CYS A 57 -1.83 1.88 12.64
C CYS A 57 -2.86 2.48 13.61
N GLU A 58 -2.63 2.34 14.91
CA GLU A 58 -3.41 2.93 16.00
C GLU A 58 -3.25 4.46 16.04
N THR A 59 -2.21 4.99 15.41
CA THR A 59 -1.96 6.43 15.28
C THR A 59 -2.24 6.90 13.86
N ALA A 60 -2.81 8.10 13.71
CA ALA A 60 -3.07 8.68 12.39
C ALA A 60 -1.78 8.89 11.60
N GLU A 61 -0.71 9.32 12.27
CA GLU A 61 0.60 9.53 11.65
C GLU A 61 1.23 8.21 11.19
N GLY A 62 1.17 7.16 12.01
CA GLY A 62 1.68 5.84 11.64
C GLY A 62 0.92 5.23 10.47
N ALA A 63 -0.42 5.32 10.49
CA ALA A 63 -1.25 4.90 9.36
C ALA A 63 -0.91 5.68 8.09
N ALA A 64 -0.71 7.00 8.17
CA ALA A 64 -0.32 7.84 7.04
C ALA A 64 1.04 7.44 6.46
N VAL A 65 2.04 7.15 7.31
CA VAL A 65 3.35 6.64 6.86
C VAL A 65 3.19 5.33 6.11
N ARG A 66 2.42 4.38 6.65
CA ARG A 66 2.17 3.10 5.96
C ARG A 66 1.49 3.32 4.62
N VAL A 67 0.44 4.15 4.53
CA VAL A 67 -0.22 4.48 3.26
C VAL A 67 0.77 5.08 2.26
N GLY A 68 1.66 5.98 2.70
CA GLY A 68 2.72 6.54 1.87
C GLY A 68 3.66 5.47 1.31
N VAL A 69 4.11 4.54 2.16
CA VAL A 69 4.94 3.40 1.74
C VAL A 69 4.24 2.54 0.68
N TYR A 70 2.96 2.22 0.89
CA TYR A 70 2.18 1.44 -0.09
C TYR A 70 2.12 2.17 -1.44
N LYS A 71 1.80 3.47 -1.44
CA LYS A 71 1.73 4.28 -2.66
C LYS A 71 3.07 4.31 -3.39
N HIS A 72 4.16 4.61 -2.67
CA HIS A 72 5.50 4.66 -3.26
C HIS A 72 5.93 3.31 -3.84
N VAL A 73 5.68 2.21 -3.12
CA VAL A 73 6.00 0.86 -3.63
C VAL A 73 5.16 0.54 -4.87
N LEU A 74 3.88 0.93 -4.91
CA LEU A 74 3.04 0.76 -6.10
C LEU A 74 3.59 1.57 -7.28
N GLU A 75 4.00 2.82 -7.08
CA GLU A 75 4.63 3.64 -8.11
C GLU A 75 5.89 2.97 -8.69
N LEU A 76 6.74 2.40 -7.84
CA LEU A 76 7.91 1.63 -8.27
C LEU A 76 7.52 0.39 -9.09
N LEU A 77 6.47 -0.34 -8.67
CA LEU A 77 5.99 -1.54 -9.36
C LEU A 77 5.41 -1.22 -10.75
N GLU A 78 4.71 -0.10 -10.88
CA GLU A 78 4.13 0.36 -12.15
C GLU A 78 5.18 1.05 -13.06
N GLY A 79 6.26 1.58 -12.48
CA GLY A 79 7.36 2.23 -13.22
C GLY A 79 8.22 1.29 -14.07
N GLY A 80 8.17 -0.03 -13.82
CA GLY A 80 8.83 -1.05 -14.65
C GLY A 80 10.32 -1.27 -14.38
N ASP A 81 10.96 -0.44 -13.55
CA ASP A 81 12.38 -0.57 -13.18
C ASP A 81 12.64 -1.68 -12.15
N VAL A 82 11.58 -2.26 -11.58
CA VAL A 82 11.66 -3.30 -10.55
C VAL A 82 11.68 -4.69 -11.19
N SER A 83 12.71 -5.48 -10.89
CA SER A 83 12.78 -6.88 -11.36
C SER A 83 11.56 -7.70 -10.89
N SER A 84 11.09 -8.66 -11.68
CA SER A 84 9.91 -9.47 -11.31
C SER A 84 10.06 -10.19 -9.96
N LYS A 85 11.27 -10.62 -9.59
CA LYS A 85 11.51 -11.26 -8.28
C LYS A 85 11.29 -10.27 -7.15
N MET A 86 11.89 -9.08 -7.27
CA MET A 86 11.76 -8.01 -6.29
C MET A 86 10.32 -7.54 -6.18
N GLY A 87 9.64 -7.37 -7.31
CA GLY A 87 8.25 -6.94 -7.33
C GLY A 87 7.32 -7.93 -6.63
N SER A 88 7.51 -9.24 -6.84
CA SER A 88 6.75 -10.28 -6.12
C SER A 88 7.07 -10.31 -4.62
N GLU A 89 8.32 -10.07 -4.21
CA GLU A 89 8.69 -10.00 -2.79
C GLU A 89 8.00 -8.82 -2.08
N LEU A 90 8.05 -7.63 -2.70
CA LEU A 90 7.39 -6.42 -2.19
C LEU A 90 5.88 -6.59 -2.13
N LEU A 91 5.26 -7.07 -3.21
CA LEU A 91 3.83 -7.31 -3.26
C LEU A 91 3.39 -8.32 -2.20
N GLY A 92 4.14 -9.42 -2.03
CA GLY A 92 3.88 -10.41 -0.99
C GLY A 92 3.91 -9.82 0.42
N PHE A 93 4.88 -8.94 0.69
CA PHE A 93 4.94 -8.19 1.95
C PHE A 93 3.72 -7.29 2.16
N LEU A 94 3.36 -6.48 1.16
CA LEU A 94 2.20 -5.59 1.24
C LEU A 94 0.90 -6.38 1.45
N LEU A 95 0.71 -7.50 0.74
CA LEU A 95 -0.48 -8.35 0.86
C LEU A 95 -0.70 -8.87 2.29
N MET A 96 0.38 -9.21 3.00
CA MET A 96 0.31 -9.66 4.40
C MET A 96 -0.06 -8.51 5.34
N GLU A 97 0.39 -7.29 5.05
CA GLU A 97 0.20 -6.15 5.94
C GLU A 97 -1.17 -5.47 5.81
N VAL A 98 -1.98 -5.81 4.80
CA VAL A 98 -3.31 -5.20 4.57
C VAL A 98 -4.24 -5.37 5.77
N GLU A 99 -4.18 -6.50 6.48
CA GLU A 99 -5.08 -6.80 7.58
C GLU A 99 -4.92 -5.88 8.80
N PHE A 100 -3.73 -5.26 8.94
CA PHE A 100 -3.44 -4.33 10.02
C PHE A 100 -3.81 -2.88 9.69
N LEU A 101 -4.19 -2.58 8.44
CA LEU A 101 -4.52 -1.22 8.03
C LEU A 101 -5.88 -0.78 8.59
N PRO A 102 -6.01 0.46 9.07
CA PRO A 102 -7.28 0.95 9.56
C PRO A 102 -8.30 1.15 8.43
N PRO A 103 -9.61 1.16 8.76
CA PRO A 103 -10.69 1.85 8.08
C PRO A 103 -10.40 2.48 6.71
N SER A 104 -10.10 3.76 6.88
CA SER A 104 -9.80 4.77 5.88
C SER A 104 -8.60 4.41 5.02
N ALA A 105 -7.51 3.87 5.60
CA ALA A 105 -6.32 3.55 4.84
C ALA A 105 -6.58 2.53 3.72
N VAL A 106 -7.43 1.52 3.98
CA VAL A 106 -7.81 0.54 2.95
C VAL A 106 -8.65 1.17 1.86
N VAL A 107 -9.57 2.09 2.22
CA VAL A 107 -10.35 2.85 1.24
C VAL A 107 -9.44 3.72 0.38
N ASP A 108 -8.52 4.47 1.01
CA ASP A 108 -7.58 5.36 0.34
C ASP A 108 -6.71 4.60 -0.65
N LEU A 109 -6.18 3.44 -0.26
CA LEU A 109 -5.38 2.59 -1.15
C LEU A 109 -6.22 1.95 -2.26
N ALA A 110 -7.45 1.56 -1.98
CA ALA A 110 -8.36 1.06 -3.02
C ALA A 110 -8.64 2.13 -4.07
N GLN A 111 -8.76 3.41 -3.67
CA GLN A 111 -8.95 4.51 -4.63
C GLN A 111 -7.74 4.73 -5.53
N VAL A 112 -6.51 4.50 -5.06
CA VAL A 112 -5.30 4.57 -5.91
C VAL A 112 -5.44 3.65 -7.12
N PHE A 113 -5.96 2.43 -6.92
CA PHE A 113 -6.20 1.50 -8.03
C PHE A 113 -7.36 1.95 -8.92
N VAL A 114 -8.43 2.48 -8.36
CA VAL A 114 -9.56 3.02 -9.13
C VAL A 114 -9.08 4.12 -10.08
N ASP A 115 -8.28 5.05 -9.56
CA ASP A 115 -7.72 6.15 -10.33
C ASP A 115 -6.72 5.65 -11.37
N ALA A 116 -5.86 4.68 -11.02
CA ALA A 116 -4.93 4.05 -11.96
C ALA A 116 -5.68 3.37 -13.13
N VAL A 117 -6.74 2.62 -12.84
CA VAL A 117 -7.58 1.97 -13.87
C VAL A 117 -8.26 3.01 -14.77
N LYS A 118 -8.87 4.04 -14.17
CA LYS A 118 -9.54 5.12 -14.90
C LYS A 118 -8.61 5.86 -15.84
N ASN A 119 -7.36 6.05 -15.44
CA ASN A 119 -6.34 6.76 -16.20
C ASN A 119 -5.57 5.84 -17.18
N GLY A 120 -5.82 4.53 -17.18
CA GLY A 120 -5.09 3.57 -18.01
C GLY A 120 -3.64 3.34 -17.57
N ASN A 121 -3.32 3.63 -16.30
CA ASN A 121 -1.96 3.59 -15.74
C ASN A 121 -1.63 2.28 -15.01
N VAL A 122 -2.38 1.20 -15.28
CA VAL A 122 -2.09 -0.13 -14.72
C VAL A 122 -1.20 -0.88 -15.70
N THR A 123 0.11 -0.83 -15.48
CA THR A 123 1.14 -1.52 -16.29
C THR A 123 1.52 -2.86 -15.65
N ASN A 124 1.49 -2.96 -14.32
CA ASN A 124 1.85 -4.16 -13.58
C ASN A 124 0.62 -4.89 -13.09
N THR A 125 0.13 -5.84 -13.87
CA THR A 125 -1.11 -6.57 -13.57
C THR A 125 -1.07 -7.37 -12.27
N LYS A 126 0.12 -7.67 -11.71
CA LYS A 126 0.23 -8.34 -10.40
C LYS A 126 -0.17 -7.42 -9.26
N SER A 127 -0.06 -6.09 -9.39
CA SER A 127 -0.49 -5.15 -8.36
C SER A 127 -2.00 -5.25 -8.09
N LEU A 128 -2.79 -5.75 -9.06
CA LEU A 128 -4.23 -6.00 -8.90
C LEU A 128 -4.57 -7.10 -7.89
N ASP A 129 -3.62 -7.98 -7.55
CA ASP A 129 -3.79 -8.93 -6.45
C ASP A 129 -3.93 -8.19 -5.12
N LEU A 130 -3.16 -7.12 -4.93
CA LEU A 130 -3.28 -6.24 -3.77
C LEU A 130 -4.61 -5.52 -3.77
N PHE A 131 -5.08 -5.05 -4.92
CA PHE A 131 -6.40 -4.45 -5.02
C PHE A 131 -7.51 -5.42 -4.60
N SER A 132 -7.46 -6.66 -5.08
CA SER A 132 -8.40 -7.73 -4.69
C SER A 132 -8.39 -8.00 -3.18
N LYS A 133 -7.19 -8.02 -2.56
CA LYS A 133 -7.02 -8.17 -1.12
C LYS A 133 -7.58 -6.98 -0.34
N LEU A 134 -7.36 -5.75 -0.82
CA LEU A 134 -7.92 -4.52 -0.21
C LEU A 134 -9.46 -4.56 -0.22
N LEU A 135 -10.07 -4.89 -1.37
CA LEU A 135 -11.53 -5.02 -1.46
C LEU A 135 -12.08 -6.13 -0.56
N SER A 136 -11.36 -7.24 -0.43
CA SER A 136 -11.75 -8.35 0.44
C SER A 136 -11.65 -7.96 1.92
N SER A 137 -10.56 -7.29 2.31
CA SER A 137 -10.39 -6.74 3.67
C SER A 137 -11.41 -5.66 3.99
N LEU A 138 -11.80 -4.86 2.99
CA LEU A 138 -12.84 -3.84 3.13
C LEU A 138 -14.20 -4.47 3.39
N ALA A 139 -14.58 -5.51 2.63
CA ALA A 139 -15.87 -6.17 2.76
C ALA A 139 -16.13 -6.78 4.16
N SER A 140 -15.07 -7.15 4.89
CA SER A 140 -15.19 -7.71 6.24
C SER A 140 -15.32 -6.66 7.34
N ARG A 141 -15.38 -5.35 7.00
CA ARG A 141 -15.42 -4.26 7.98
C ARG A 141 -16.84 -3.83 8.25
N GLU A 142 -17.17 -3.67 9.53
CA GLU A 142 -18.51 -3.28 9.97
C GLU A 142 -18.83 -1.84 9.57
N THR A 143 -17.89 -0.91 9.79
CA THR A 143 -18.07 0.51 9.51
C THR A 143 -16.84 1.08 8.84
N VAL A 144 -17.04 1.84 7.77
CA VAL A 144 -16.01 2.60 7.08
C VAL A 144 -16.50 4.01 6.76
N SER A 145 -15.56 4.96 6.74
CA SER A 145 -15.82 6.32 6.27
C SER A 145 -15.41 6.42 4.80
N TYR A 146 -16.32 6.89 3.95
CA TYR A 146 -16.07 7.07 2.52
C TYR A 146 -16.36 8.51 2.09
N GLY A 147 -15.48 9.09 1.26
CA GLY A 147 -15.60 10.47 0.79
C GLY A 147 -15.59 11.49 1.94
N ASN A 148 -16.59 12.37 1.98
CA ASN A 148 -16.71 13.44 2.98
C ASN A 148 -17.15 12.95 4.38
N GLY A 149 -16.79 11.73 4.77
CA GLY A 149 -17.10 11.18 6.10
C GLY A 149 -18.45 10.46 6.20
N ASN A 150 -19.07 10.10 5.07
CA ASN A 150 -20.28 9.28 5.10
C ASN A 150 -19.94 7.88 5.62
N GLN A 151 -20.62 7.46 6.68
CA GLN A 151 -20.47 6.11 7.22
C GLN A 151 -21.31 5.13 6.42
N MET A 152 -20.70 4.01 6.06
CA MET A 152 -21.35 2.88 5.42
C MET A 152 -20.65 1.60 5.86
N THR A 153 -21.26 0.45 5.59
CA THR A 153 -20.60 -0.83 5.80
C THR A 153 -19.46 -1.03 4.80
N GLY A 154 -18.50 -1.87 5.16
CA GLY A 154 -17.42 -2.25 4.24
C GLY A 154 -17.92 -2.90 2.95
N ALA A 155 -18.98 -3.70 3.04
CA ALA A 155 -19.62 -4.34 1.88
C ALA A 155 -20.28 -3.32 0.92
N GLU A 156 -20.95 -2.30 1.46
CA GLU A 156 -21.50 -1.19 0.66
C GLU A 156 -20.37 -0.39 0.00
N CYS A 157 -19.31 -0.08 0.75
CA CYS A 157 -18.15 0.65 0.23
C CYS A 157 -17.46 -0.11 -0.92
N LYS A 158 -17.23 -1.43 -0.76
CA LYS A 158 -16.74 -2.29 -1.83
C LYS A 158 -17.64 -2.20 -3.06
N SER A 159 -18.96 -2.29 -2.87
CA SER A 159 -19.93 -2.20 -3.96
C SER A 159 -19.86 -0.85 -4.68
N HIS A 160 -19.72 0.25 -3.94
CA HIS A 160 -19.53 1.59 -4.53
C HIS A 160 -18.24 1.69 -5.36
N ILE A 161 -17.13 1.15 -4.86
CA ILE A 161 -15.85 1.13 -5.59
C ILE A 161 -15.97 0.33 -6.89
N LEU A 162 -16.55 -0.88 -6.82
CA LEU A 162 -16.77 -1.73 -7.98
C LEU A 162 -17.70 -1.07 -9.01
N ASN A 163 -18.78 -0.42 -8.56
CA ASN A 163 -19.67 0.33 -9.45
C ASN A 163 -18.94 1.53 -10.12
N SER A 164 -18.04 2.20 -9.40
CA SER A 164 -17.22 3.25 -9.98
C SER A 164 -16.28 2.71 -11.06
N LEU A 165 -15.70 1.53 -10.84
CA LEU A 165 -14.91 0.84 -11.86
C LEU A 165 -15.75 0.44 -13.07
N CYS A 166 -16.88 -0.23 -12.88
CA CYS A 166 -17.74 -0.69 -13.97
C CYS A 166 -18.34 0.45 -14.83
N SER A 167 -18.46 1.65 -14.26
CA SER A 167 -18.87 2.84 -15.01
C SER A 167 -17.73 3.55 -15.75
N SER A 168 -16.48 3.11 -15.53
CA SER A 168 -15.29 3.66 -16.17
C SER A 168 -14.90 2.84 -17.40
N ARG A 169 -14.19 3.47 -18.36
CA ARG A 169 -13.57 2.74 -19.47
C ARG A 169 -12.33 2.01 -18.96
N TRP A 170 -12.20 0.73 -19.29
CA TRP A 170 -11.02 -0.06 -18.92
C TRP A 170 -10.07 -0.12 -20.09
N ASP A 171 -8.78 0.03 -19.82
CA ASP A 171 -7.76 -0.19 -20.84
C ASP A 171 -7.71 -1.67 -21.24
N SER A 172 -7.60 -1.92 -22.54
CA SER A 172 -7.58 -3.28 -23.09
C SER A 172 -6.40 -4.13 -22.59
N SER A 173 -5.30 -3.50 -22.17
CA SER A 173 -4.11 -4.17 -21.65
C SER A 173 -4.31 -4.81 -20.28
N CYS A 174 -5.20 -4.25 -19.44
CA CYS A 174 -5.41 -4.72 -18.07
C CYS A 174 -6.78 -5.41 -17.86
N VAL A 175 -7.68 -5.36 -18.84
CA VAL A 175 -9.08 -5.86 -18.74
C VAL A 175 -9.20 -7.31 -18.23
N ILE A 176 -8.34 -8.23 -18.70
CA ILE A 176 -8.39 -9.64 -18.32
C ILE A 176 -8.06 -9.83 -16.84
N HIS A 177 -7.03 -9.12 -16.37
CA HIS A 177 -6.59 -9.20 -14.98
C HIS A 177 -7.56 -8.44 -14.06
N LEU A 178 -8.11 -7.32 -14.53
CA LEU A 178 -9.12 -6.57 -13.81
C LEU A 178 -10.40 -7.40 -13.61
N ALA A 179 -10.80 -8.22 -14.58
CA ALA A 179 -11.92 -9.15 -14.42
C ALA A 179 -11.70 -10.17 -13.28
N ALA A 180 -10.44 -10.56 -13.01
CA ALA A 180 -10.13 -11.46 -11.90
C ALA A 180 -10.34 -10.81 -10.52
N VAL A 181 -10.30 -9.48 -10.43
CA VAL A 181 -10.56 -8.74 -9.18
C VAL A 181 -12.02 -8.89 -8.71
N PHE A 182 -12.94 -9.18 -9.64
CA PHE A 182 -14.36 -9.37 -9.33
C PHE A 182 -14.70 -10.80 -8.89
N ARG A 183 -13.73 -11.72 -8.95
CA ARG A 183 -13.91 -13.13 -8.58
C ARG A 183 -13.76 -13.34 -7.08
#